data_AF-A0A972SW23-F1
#
_entry.id   AF-A0A972SW23-F1
#
_cell.length_a   1.000
_cell.length_b   1.000
_cell.length_c   1.000
_cell.angle_alpha   90.00
_cell.angle_beta   90.00
_cell.angle_gamma   90.00
#
_symmetry.space_group_name_H-M   'P 1'
#
loop_
_entity.id
_entity.type
_entity.pdbx_description
1 polymer ?
#
loop_
_entity_poly.entity_id
_entity_poly.type
_entity_poly.pdbx_seq_one_letter_code
_entity_poly.pdbx_strand_id
1 'polypeptide(L)'
;MDDQVVIQQIQKRMLISIGQVARKLGIKEGDYVRVEIGEDGASLRIVPIAWHPKEQEYFWSEEWQSRVKRSLKDLEEGRVGAHETVEGLIEELENATNRKNR
;
A
#
# COMPACT_ATOMS: atom_id res chain seq x y z
N MET A 1 11.04 -10.98 10.59
CA MET A 1 11.33 -11.05 9.14
C MET A 1 12.81 -11.26 9.01
N ASP A 2 13.27 -12.28 8.30
CA ASP A 2 14.71 -12.48 8.06
C ASP A 2 15.24 -11.34 7.21
N ASP A 3 16.14 -10.54 7.78
CA ASP A 3 16.94 -9.55 7.04
C ASP A 3 17.94 -10.28 6.15
N GLN A 4 17.51 -10.54 4.92
CA GLN A 4 18.35 -11.17 3.92
C GLN A 4 19.24 -10.11 3.28
N VAL A 5 20.42 -9.91 3.87
CA VAL A 5 21.47 -9.08 3.28
C VAL A 5 22.12 -9.87 2.15
N VAL A 6 22.08 -9.31 0.93
CA VAL A 6 22.76 -9.88 -0.23
C VAL A 6 23.86 -8.92 -0.65
N ILE A 7 25.10 -9.42 -0.73
CA ILE A 7 26.24 -8.67 -1.24
C ILE A 7 26.36 -8.97 -2.73
N GLN A 8 26.26 -7.94 -3.57
CA GLN A 8 26.38 -8.04 -5.02
C GLN A 8 27.44 -7.10 -5.54
N GLN A 9 28.18 -7.56 -6.56
CA GLN A 9 29.11 -6.72 -7.28
C GLN A 9 28.36 -5.89 -8.35
N ILE A 10 28.71 -4.61 -8.46
CA ILE A 10 28.26 -3.76 -9.56
C ILE A 10 28.90 -4.27 -10.85
N GLN A 11 28.06 -4.62 -11.83
CA GLN A 11 28.48 -5.08 -13.15
C GLN A 11 28.79 -3.90 -14.08
N LYS A 12 29.18 -4.20 -15.32
CA LYS A 12 29.38 -3.18 -16.36
C LYS A 12 28.15 -2.27 -16.50
N ARG A 13 28.37 -1.00 -16.83
CA ARG A 13 27.30 0.01 -17.04
C ARG A 13 26.44 0.25 -15.79
N MET A 14 27.02 0.11 -14.59
CA MET A 14 26.35 0.37 -13.31
C MET A 14 25.13 -0.52 -13.05
N LEU A 15 25.13 -1.75 -13.57
CA LEU A 15 24.04 -2.70 -13.36
C LEU A 15 24.24 -3.49 -12.07
N ILE A 16 23.16 -3.67 -11.31
CA ILE A 16 23.12 -4.48 -10.09
C ILE A 16 22.00 -5.50 -10.24
N SER A 17 22.32 -6.79 -10.08
CA SER A 17 21.30 -7.84 -10.10
C SER A 17 20.62 -7.95 -8.74
N ILE A 18 19.32 -7.62 -8.70
CA ILE A 18 18.48 -7.68 -7.50
C ILE A 18 17.62 -8.95 -7.42
N GLY A 19 17.80 -9.92 -8.33
CA GLY A 19 16.89 -11.07 -8.47
C GLY A 19 16.63 -11.89 -7.20
N GLN A 20 17.63 -12.01 -6.32
CA GLN A 20 17.52 -12.74 -5.06
C GLN A 20 16.57 -12.07 -4.06
N VAL A 21 16.57 -10.73 -4.00
CA VAL A 21 15.68 -9.95 -3.12
C VAL A 21 14.36 -9.59 -3.80
N ALA A 22 14.39 -9.36 -5.12
CA ALA A 22 13.24 -9.01 -5.94
C ALA A 22 12.11 -10.05 -5.89
N ARG A 23 12.45 -11.34 -5.82
CA ARG A 23 11.46 -12.44 -5.78
C ARG A 23 10.53 -12.36 -4.57
N LYS A 24 11.05 -11.97 -3.40
CA LYS A 24 10.24 -11.79 -2.18
C LYS A 24 9.30 -10.59 -2.27
N LEU A 25 9.69 -9.57 -3.04
CA LEU A 25 8.89 -8.39 -3.32
C LEU A 25 7.96 -8.56 -4.52
N GLY A 26 7.96 -9.73 -5.17
CA GLY A 26 7.12 -10.00 -6.34
C GLY A 26 7.49 -9.22 -7.61
N ILE A 27 8.68 -8.58 -7.64
CA ILE A 27 9.15 -7.78 -8.78
C ILE A 27 9.50 -8.71 -9.94
N LYS A 28 9.04 -8.36 -11.14
CA LYS A 28 9.26 -9.10 -12.38
C LYS A 28 9.96 -8.24 -13.43
N GLU A 29 10.45 -8.88 -14.49
CA GLU A 29 10.97 -8.18 -15.65
C GLU A 29 9.90 -7.28 -16.25
N GLY A 30 10.25 -6.01 -16.53
CA GLY A 30 9.33 -4.99 -17.03
C GLY A 30 8.67 -4.13 -15.94
N ASP A 31 8.79 -4.49 -14.66
CA ASP A 31 8.31 -3.65 -13.57
C ASP A 31 9.17 -2.40 -13.41
N TYR A 32 8.55 -1.34 -12.89
CA TYR A 32 9.22 -0.09 -12.59
C TYR A 32 9.64 -0.06 -11.12
N VAL A 33 10.80 0.55 -10.87
CA VAL A 33 11.28 0.82 -9.52
C VAL A 33 11.67 2.29 -9.41
N ARG A 34 11.36 2.91 -8.27
CA ARG A 34 11.93 4.18 -7.88
C ARG A 34 13.26 3.92 -7.20
N VAL A 35 14.29 4.67 -7.61
CA VAL A 35 15.62 4.64 -6.99
C VAL A 35 15.87 6.02 -6.40
N GLU A 36 16.03 6.09 -5.08
CA GLU A 36 16.23 7.34 -4.35
C GLU A 36 17.46 7.22 -3.44
N ILE A 37 18.16 8.34 -3.23
CA ILE A 37 19.22 8.44 -2.22
C ILE A 37 18.52 8.56 -0.87
N GLY A 38 18.95 7.76 0.10
CA GLY A 38 18.42 7.83 1.46
C GLY A 38 18.74 9.17 2.13
N GLU A 39 18.02 9.48 3.20
CA GLU A 39 18.19 10.74 3.94
C GLU A 39 19.59 10.90 4.53
N ASP A 40 20.31 9.79 4.73
CA ASP A 40 21.70 9.77 5.17
C ASP A 40 22.72 10.19 4.10
N GLY A 41 22.29 10.35 2.85
CA GLY A 41 23.15 10.69 1.71
C GLY A 41 24.12 9.58 1.31
N ALA A 42 24.05 8.41 1.94
CA ALA A 42 25.01 7.32 1.81
C ALA A 42 24.35 5.99 1.40
N SER A 43 23.03 5.91 1.49
CA SER A 43 22.26 4.73 1.11
C SER A 43 21.46 4.96 -0.18
N LEU A 44 21.16 3.87 -0.88
CA LEU A 44 20.19 3.85 -1.98
C LEU A 44 18.97 3.03 -1.54
N ARG A 45 17.78 3.60 -1.71
CA ARG A 45 16.52 2.87 -1.53
C ARG A 45 15.91 2.58 -2.90
N ILE A 46 15.58 1.30 -3.11
CA ILE A 46 14.90 0.83 -4.32
C ILE A 46 13.49 0.39 -3.90
N VAL A 47 12.48 1.02 -4.48
CA VAL A 47 11.07 0.79 -4.13
C VAL A 47 10.29 0.39 -5.38
N PRO A 48 9.59 -0.76 -5.40
CA PRO A 48 8.68 -1.09 -6.50
C PRO A 48 7.60 -0.04 -6.67
N ILE A 49 7.32 0.37 -7.91
CA ILE A 49 6.24 1.31 -8.22
C ILE A 49 5.35 0.73 -9.30
N ALA A 50 4.04 1.01 -9.17
CA ALA A 50 3.05 0.67 -10.16
C ALA A 50 2.41 1.95 -10.71
N TRP A 51 2.04 1.92 -11.99
CA TRP A 51 1.27 2.99 -12.61
C TRP A 51 -0.21 2.67 -12.50
N HIS A 52 -1.03 3.66 -12.16
CA HIS A 52 -2.47 3.57 -12.21
C HIS A 52 -3.02 4.63 -13.16
N PRO A 53 -4.17 4.40 -13.81
CA PRO A 53 -4.89 5.45 -14.51
C PRO A 53 -5.13 6.65 -13.60
N LYS A 54 -5.11 7.87 -14.17
CA LYS A 54 -5.34 9.10 -13.40
C LYS A 54 -6.71 9.11 -12.70
N GLU A 55 -7.71 8.50 -13.33
CA GLU A 55 -9.05 8.33 -12.75
C GLU A 55 -9.06 7.52 -11.44
N GLN A 56 -8.02 6.73 -11.18
CA GLN A 56 -7.86 5.93 -9.95
C GLN A 56 -6.94 6.59 -8.91
N GLU A 57 -6.41 7.79 -9.18
CA GLU A 57 -5.48 8.48 -8.29
C GLU A 57 -6.07 8.76 -6.90
N TYR A 58 -7.38 8.99 -6.83
CA TYR A 58 -8.09 9.18 -5.55
C TYR A 58 -7.89 8.01 -4.58
N PHE A 59 -7.81 6.77 -5.10
CA PHE A 59 -7.64 5.56 -4.28
C PHE A 59 -6.28 5.55 -3.57
N TRP A 60 -5.27 6.17 -4.17
CA TRP A 60 -3.91 6.23 -3.66
C TRP A 60 -3.64 7.46 -2.79
N SER A 61 -4.64 8.32 -2.56
CA SER A 61 -4.53 9.43 -1.62
C SER A 61 -4.31 8.95 -0.19
N GLU A 62 -3.53 9.69 0.60
CA GLU A 62 -3.27 9.35 2.02
C GLU A 62 -4.56 9.24 2.84
N GLU A 63 -5.55 10.11 2.54
CA GLU A 63 -6.85 10.06 3.20
C GLU A 63 -7.55 8.72 2.94
N TRP A 64 -7.62 8.31 1.67
CA TRP A 64 -8.28 7.07 1.28
C TRP A 64 -7.57 5.85 1.86
N GLN A 65 -6.24 5.78 1.72
CA GLN A 65 -5.43 4.68 2.29
C GLN A 65 -5.57 4.61 3.82
N SER A 66 -5.65 5.75 4.51
CA SER A 66 -5.90 5.80 5.96
C SER A 66 -7.28 5.26 6.33
N ARG A 67 -8.31 5.56 5.52
CA ARG A 67 -9.66 5.01 5.71
C ARG A 67 -9.68 3.51 5.49
N VAL A 68 -9.08 3.03 4.40
CA VAL A 68 -8.94 1.59 4.11
C VAL A 68 -8.21 0.86 5.23
N LYS A 69 -7.10 1.40 5.73
CA LYS A 69 -6.34 0.82 6.84
C LYS A 69 -7.20 0.68 8.11
N ARG A 70 -8.02 1.69 8.43
CA ARG A 70 -8.96 1.60 9.56
C ARG A 70 -10.02 0.53 9.32
N SER A 71 -10.65 0.50 8.15
CA SER A 71 -11.65 -0.51 7.81
C SER A 71 -11.11 -1.94 7.85
N LEU A 72 -9.89 -2.18 7.37
CA LEU A 72 -9.23 -3.48 7.45
C LEU A 72 -8.97 -3.89 8.90
N LYS A 73 -8.51 -2.94 9.73
CA LYS A 73 -8.34 -3.18 11.17
C LYS A 73 -9.67 -3.52 11.86
N ASP A 74 -10.75 -2.81 11.52
CA ASP A 74 -12.08 -3.10 12.07
C ASP A 74 -12.58 -4.50 11.64
N LEU A 75 -12.29 -4.91 10.41
CA LEU A 75 -12.57 -6.25 9.91
C LEU A 75 -11.78 -7.32 10.68
N GLU A 76 -10.48 -7.12 10.87
CA GLU A 76 -9.61 -8.04 11.64
C GLU A 76 -10.05 -8.15 13.10
N GLU A 77 -10.46 -7.05 13.72
CA GLU A 77 -10.92 -7.01 15.11
C GLU A 77 -12.39 -7.44 15.27
N GLY A 78 -13.06 -7.84 14.19
CA GLY A 78 -14.47 -8.26 14.20
C GLY A 78 -15.44 -7.12 14.53
N ARG A 79 -15.02 -5.87 14.41
CA ARG A 79 -15.85 -4.66 14.58
C ARG A 79 -16.65 -4.39 13.30
N VAL A 80 -17.41 -5.38 12.88
CA VAL A 80 -18.25 -5.34 11.67
C VAL A 80 -19.70 -5.63 12.05
N GLY A 81 -20.62 -4.86 11.47
CA GLY A 81 -22.05 -5.10 11.56
C GLY A 81 -22.54 -5.81 10.31
N ALA A 82 -23.45 -6.77 10.48
CA ALA A 82 -24.22 -7.34 9.38
C ALA A 82 -25.68 -6.91 9.56
N HIS A 83 -26.34 -6.59 8.45
CA HIS A 83 -27.75 -6.26 8.43
C HIS A 83 -28.50 -7.30 7.61
N GLU A 84 -29.64 -7.74 8.12
CA GLU A 84 -30.49 -8.72 7.43
C GLU A 84 -31.23 -8.12 6.24
N THR A 85 -31.45 -6.80 6.25
CA THR A 85 -32.15 -6.06 5.20
C THR A 85 -31.40 -4.79 4.82
N VAL A 86 -31.61 -4.35 3.57
CA VAL A 86 -31.03 -3.12 3.04
C VAL A 86 -31.60 -1.91 3.78
N GLU A 87 -32.89 -1.94 4.13
CA GLU A 87 -33.59 -0.89 4.87
C GLU A 87 -32.96 -0.66 6.25
N GLY A 88 -32.62 -1.75 6.96
CA GLY A 88 -31.97 -1.66 8.27
C GLY A 88 -30.56 -1.05 8.21
N LEU A 89 -29.82 -1.29 7.12
CA LEU A 89 -28.54 -0.64 6.88
C LEU A 89 -28.71 0.86 6.59
N ILE A 90 -29.70 1.23 5.76
CA ILE A 90 -29.98 2.62 5.42
C ILE A 90 -30.34 3.42 6.68
N GLU A 91 -31.23 2.89 7.53
CA GLU A 91 -31.64 3.56 8.77
C GLU A 91 -30.44 3.82 9.71
N GLU A 92 -29.52 2.87 9.85
CA GLU A 92 -28.31 3.07 10.65
C GLU A 92 -27.42 4.19 10.07
N LEU A 93 -27.21 4.19 8.75
CA LEU A 93 -26.37 5.19 8.08
C LEU A 93 -26.94 6.60 8.19
N GLU A 94 -28.26 6.75 8.04
CA GLU A 94 -28.95 8.04 8.21
C GLU A 94 -28.83 8.55 9.65
N ASN A 95 -29.03 7.66 10.64
CA ASN A 95 -28.88 7.98 12.05
C ASN A 95 -27.43 8.38 12.40
N ALA A 96 -26.44 7.68 11.85
CA ALA A 96 -25.02 8.02 12.04
C ALA A 96 -24.67 9.38 11.43
N THR A 97 -25.24 9.70 10.27
CA THR A 97 -25.06 11.00 9.59
C THR A 97 -25.66 12.14 10.42
N ASN A 98 -26.87 11.95 10.96
CA ASN A 98 -27.52 12.95 11.81
C ASN A 98 -26.78 13.21 13.13
N ARG A 99 -26.10 12.19 13.72
CA ARG A 99 -25.29 12.37 14.93
C ARG A 99 -24.00 13.16 14.68
N LYS A 100 -23.46 13.16 13.46
CA LYS A 100 -22.26 13.93 13.09
C LYS A 100 -22.52 15.42 12.86
N ASN A 101 -23.77 15.77 12.53
CA ASN A 101 -24.19 17.14 12.21
C ASN A 101 -24.75 17.91 13.44
N ARG A 102 -24.58 17.37 14.65
CA ARG A 102 -25.08 17.91 15.91
C ARG A 102 -23.93 18.14 16.88
#